data_AF-A0A7S0PPL2-F1
#
_entry.id   AF-A0A7S0PPL2-F1
#
_cell.length_a   1.000
_cell.length_b   1.000
_cell.length_c   1.000
_cell.angle_alpha   90.00
_cell.angle_beta   90.00
_cell.angle_gamma   90.00
#
_symmetry.space_group_name_H-M   'P 1'
#
loop_
_entity.id
_entity.type
_entity.pdbx_description
1 polymer ?
#
loop_
_entity_poly.entity_id
_entity_poly.type
_entity_poly.pdbx_seq_one_letter_code
_entity_poly.pdbx_strand_id
1 'polypeptide(L)'
;AIVAASMVTAGGNVEFARKTLLPKGSNSAKDLDARASDAKAGSDGVLYLPHLNGERSPFTDPTARGALVNLSPATTTGTMCRAVLEGVAYNYRTLSNALGMDTTGAIDEPLPMVGGGARSKLWTS
;
A
#
# COMPACT_ATOMS: atom_id res chain seq x y z
N ALA A 1 -21.00 8.52 17.89
CA ALA A 1 -20.93 7.16 17.33
C ALA A 1 -19.52 6.90 16.85
N ILE A 2 -19.00 5.68 16.98
CA ILE A 2 -17.70 5.31 16.38
C ILE A 2 -17.96 4.93 14.92
N VAL A 3 -17.25 5.55 13.99
CA VAL A 3 -17.28 5.21 12.57
C VAL A 3 -15.96 4.52 12.22
N ALA A 4 -16.02 3.44 11.47
CA ALA A 4 -14.84 2.67 11.07
C ALA A 4 -14.93 2.31 9.59
N ALA A 5 -13.80 2.39 8.89
CA ALA A 5 -13.63 1.90 7.54
C ALA A 5 -12.41 0.97 7.52
N SER A 6 -12.50 -0.13 6.78
CA SER A 6 -11.49 -1.18 6.82
C SER A 6 -11.20 -1.70 5.43
N MET A 7 -9.92 -1.91 5.11
CA MET A 7 -9.54 -2.66 3.92
C MET A 7 -9.34 -4.14 4.25
N VAL A 8 -9.62 -5.02 3.30
CA VAL A 8 -9.59 -6.47 3.54
C VAL A 8 -8.17 -7.01 3.75
N THR A 9 -7.16 -6.51 3.03
CA THR A 9 -5.83 -7.16 2.95
C THR A 9 -4.62 -6.26 3.17
N ALA A 10 -4.65 -5.28 4.08
CA ALA A 10 -3.52 -4.35 4.30
C ALA A 10 -2.14 -5.03 4.42
N GLY A 11 -1.90 -5.76 5.52
CA GLY A 11 -0.65 -6.50 5.73
C GLY A 11 -0.45 -7.65 4.74
N GLY A 12 -1.55 -8.24 4.25
CA GLY A 12 -1.53 -9.31 3.25
C GLY A 12 -0.92 -8.87 1.92
N ASN A 13 -1.13 -7.62 1.50
CA ASN A 13 -0.49 -7.05 0.31
C ASN A 13 1.04 -6.94 0.44
N VAL A 14 1.51 -6.54 1.62
CA VAL A 14 2.95 -6.44 1.92
C VAL A 14 3.58 -7.83 1.96
N GLU A 15 2.90 -8.79 2.58
CA GLU A 15 3.34 -10.19 2.58
C GLU A 15 3.35 -10.79 1.17
N PHE A 16 2.31 -10.53 0.37
CA PHE A 16 2.25 -10.92 -1.03
C PHE A 16 3.45 -10.40 -1.80
N ALA A 17 3.71 -9.09 -1.77
CA ALA A 17 4.83 -8.48 -2.49
C ALA A 17 6.18 -9.06 -2.08
N ARG A 18 6.39 -9.30 -0.78
CA ARG A 18 7.61 -9.99 -0.31
C ARG A 18 7.75 -11.38 -0.91
N LYS A 19 6.68 -12.17 -0.91
CA LYS A 19 6.72 -13.56 -1.39
C LYS A 19 6.83 -13.66 -2.91
N THR A 20 6.29 -12.70 -3.65
CA THR A 20 6.17 -12.78 -5.11
C THR A 20 7.20 -11.96 -5.88
N LEU A 21 7.62 -10.81 -5.36
CA LEU A 21 8.55 -9.91 -6.05
C LEU A 21 10.01 -10.10 -5.62
N LEU A 22 10.25 -10.65 -4.42
CA LEU A 22 11.59 -10.79 -3.87
C LEU A 22 12.09 -12.24 -3.94
N PRO A 23 13.41 -12.45 -4.06
CA PRO A 23 14.00 -13.79 -4.06
C PRO A 23 13.69 -14.56 -2.77
N LYS A 24 13.52 -15.89 -2.90
CA LYS A 24 13.40 -16.77 -1.73
C LYS A 24 14.66 -16.65 -0.86
N GLY A 25 14.47 -16.50 0.45
CA GLY A 25 15.56 -16.32 1.42
C GLY A 25 16.02 -14.88 1.61
N SER A 26 15.60 -13.94 0.76
CA SER A 26 15.83 -12.49 0.91
C SER A 26 14.52 -11.74 0.65
N ASN A 27 13.53 -12.02 1.51
CA ASN A 27 12.20 -11.47 1.39
C ASN A 27 11.63 -11.06 2.75
N SER A 28 12.47 -10.55 3.65
CA SER A 28 12.05 -9.94 4.92
C SER A 28 11.31 -8.61 4.69
N ALA A 29 10.72 -8.03 5.74
CA ALA A 29 10.08 -6.70 5.65
C ALA A 29 11.15 -5.64 5.38
N LYS A 30 12.34 -5.81 5.98
CA LYS A 30 13.49 -4.96 5.74
C LYS A 30 13.99 -5.05 4.30
N ASP A 31 13.96 -6.24 3.70
CA ASP A 31 14.35 -6.41 2.29
C ASP A 31 13.37 -5.71 1.35
N LEU A 32 12.06 -5.75 1.66
CA LEU A 32 11.06 -4.99 0.92
C LEU A 32 11.30 -3.48 1.03
N ASP A 33 11.50 -2.96 2.26
CA ASP A 33 11.79 -1.54 2.48
C ASP A 33 13.06 -1.11 1.74
N ALA A 34 14.12 -1.91 1.82
CA ALA A 34 15.37 -1.64 1.12
C ALA A 34 15.15 -1.57 -0.39
N ARG A 35 14.41 -2.53 -0.96
CA ARG A 35 14.15 -2.58 -2.40
C ARG A 35 13.23 -1.45 -2.87
N ALA A 36 12.19 -1.13 -2.09
CA ALA A 36 11.30 -0.02 -2.36
C ALA A 36 12.02 1.35 -2.27
N SER A 37 13.07 1.45 -1.45
CA SER A 37 13.88 2.67 -1.33
C SER A 37 14.72 2.98 -2.58
N ASP A 38 14.93 2.00 -3.46
CA ASP A 38 15.61 2.21 -4.74
C ASP A 38 14.76 3.08 -5.71
N ALA A 39 13.45 3.12 -5.50
CA ALA A 39 12.51 3.93 -6.27
C ALA A 39 12.12 5.21 -5.53
N LYS A 40 11.95 6.30 -6.28
CA LYS A 40 11.47 7.58 -5.75
C LYS A 40 9.99 7.48 -5.37
N ALA A 41 9.54 8.42 -4.54
CA ALA A 41 8.11 8.58 -4.25
C ALA A 41 7.30 8.73 -5.55
N GLY A 42 6.14 8.09 -5.60
CA GLY A 42 5.30 8.01 -6.80
C GLY A 42 5.64 6.86 -7.73
N SER A 43 6.63 6.02 -7.39
CA SER A 43 6.90 4.73 -8.04
C SER A 43 7.03 4.80 -9.57
N ASP A 44 7.67 5.86 -10.09
CA ASP A 44 7.79 6.13 -11.53
C ASP A 44 6.44 6.09 -12.28
N GLY A 45 5.34 6.40 -11.59
CA GLY A 45 3.98 6.37 -12.12
C GLY A 45 3.31 5.00 -12.14
N VAL A 46 3.97 3.94 -11.64
CA VAL A 46 3.35 2.62 -11.46
C VAL A 46 2.39 2.68 -10.27
N LEU A 47 1.15 2.22 -10.47
CA LEU A 47 0.16 2.15 -9.40
C LEU A 47 -0.15 0.71 -9.04
N TYR A 48 -0.38 0.48 -7.74
CA TYR A 48 -0.84 -0.80 -7.21
C TYR A 48 -2.25 -0.67 -6.63
N LEU A 49 -3.16 -1.55 -7.06
CA LEU A 49 -4.49 -1.70 -6.47
C LEU A 49 -4.44 -2.85 -5.44
N PRO A 50 -4.70 -2.62 -4.14
CA PRO A 50 -4.43 -3.59 -3.07
C PRO A 50 -5.59 -4.55 -2.76
N HIS A 51 -6.41 -4.92 -3.76
CA HIS A 51 -7.65 -5.67 -3.55
C HIS A 51 -7.49 -7.18 -3.75
N LEU A 52 -6.42 -7.78 -3.20
CA LEU A 52 -6.06 -9.19 -3.45
C LEU A 52 -7.18 -10.20 -3.15
N ASN A 53 -8.08 -9.88 -2.21
CA ASN A 53 -9.17 -10.75 -1.79
C ASN A 53 -10.53 -10.02 -1.78
N GLY A 54 -10.76 -9.18 -2.79
CA GLY A 54 -11.90 -8.27 -2.83
C GLY A 54 -11.73 -7.05 -1.91
N GLU A 55 -12.76 -6.23 -1.84
CA GLU A 55 -12.78 -5.02 -1.01
C GLU A 55 -14.14 -4.79 -0.35
N ARG A 56 -14.12 -4.20 0.85
CA ARG A 56 -15.32 -3.82 1.63
C ARG A 56 -15.47 -2.32 1.82
N SER A 57 -14.36 -1.59 1.80
CA SER A 57 -14.34 -0.14 1.86
C SER A 57 -13.13 0.32 1.05
N PRO A 58 -13.21 1.45 0.34
CA PRO A 58 -14.29 2.45 0.33
C PRO A 58 -15.51 2.04 -0.52
N PHE A 59 -15.33 1.08 -1.43
CA PHE A 59 -16.41 0.44 -2.18
C PHE A 59 -16.51 -1.04 -1.75
N THR A 60 -17.64 -1.66 -2.10
CA THR A 60 -17.87 -3.07 -1.83
C THR A 60 -17.84 -3.84 -3.14
N ASP A 61 -16.78 -4.61 -3.36
CA ASP A 61 -16.66 -5.53 -4.48
C ASP A 61 -15.92 -6.80 -4.05
N PRO A 62 -16.62 -7.93 -3.84
CA PRO A 62 -15.99 -9.19 -3.45
C PRO A 62 -15.16 -9.83 -4.60
N THR A 63 -15.35 -9.36 -5.84
CA THR A 63 -14.68 -9.88 -7.02
C THR A 63 -13.44 -9.08 -7.42
N ALA A 64 -13.23 -7.90 -6.82
CA ALA A 64 -12.03 -7.09 -7.03
C ALA A 64 -10.75 -7.90 -6.78
N ARG A 65 -9.70 -7.59 -7.57
CA ARG A 65 -8.39 -8.24 -7.50
C ARG A 65 -7.27 -7.21 -7.50
N GLY A 66 -6.11 -7.61 -6.99
CA GLY A 66 -4.93 -6.77 -7.01
C GLY A 66 -4.40 -6.56 -8.43
N ALA A 67 -3.84 -5.40 -8.71
CA ALA A 67 -3.30 -5.06 -10.02
C ALA A 67 -2.09 -4.14 -9.90
N LEU A 68 -1.09 -4.34 -10.75
CA LEU A 68 -0.08 -3.33 -11.07
C LEU A 68 -0.44 -2.74 -12.43
N VAL A 69 -0.54 -1.41 -12.50
CA VAL A 69 -0.87 -0.71 -13.74
C VAL A 69 0.24 0.26 -14.11
N ASN A 70 0.33 0.59 -15.41
CA ASN A 70 1.36 1.46 -15.98
C ASN A 70 2.80 0.90 -15.89
N LEU A 71 2.96 -0.41 -16.09
CA LEU A 71 4.27 -1.05 -16.23
C LEU A 71 4.91 -0.71 -17.59
N SER A 72 6.23 -0.57 -17.61
CA SER A 72 7.04 -0.38 -18.82
C SER A 72 8.32 -1.22 -18.75
N PRO A 73 9.09 -1.35 -19.85
CA PRO A 73 10.39 -2.03 -19.81
C PRO A 73 11.39 -1.42 -18.82
N ALA A 74 11.19 -0.16 -18.39
CA ALA A 74 12.02 0.50 -17.39
C ALA A 74 11.60 0.16 -15.94
N THR A 75 10.42 -0.46 -15.74
CA THR A 75 9.93 -0.79 -14.40
C THR A 75 10.83 -1.81 -13.73
N THR A 76 11.31 -1.47 -12.54
CA THR A 76 12.17 -2.34 -11.74
C THR A 76 11.40 -3.02 -10.61
N THR A 77 12.01 -4.04 -9.99
CA THR A 77 11.48 -4.62 -8.74
C THR A 77 11.31 -3.55 -7.66
N GLY A 78 12.24 -2.60 -7.56
CA GLY A 78 12.14 -1.50 -6.59
C GLY A 78 10.91 -0.63 -6.83
N THR A 79 10.66 -0.28 -8.09
CA THR A 79 9.45 0.45 -8.52
C THR A 79 8.18 -0.31 -8.14
N MET A 80 8.11 -1.63 -8.38
CA MET A 80 6.95 -2.44 -8.00
C MET A 80 6.78 -2.58 -6.47
N CYS A 81 7.88 -2.76 -5.73
CA CYS A 81 7.84 -2.80 -4.26
C CYS A 81 7.35 -1.47 -3.67
N ARG A 82 7.83 -0.34 -4.20
CA ARG A 82 7.38 1.00 -3.82
C ARG A 82 5.91 1.21 -4.15
N ALA A 83 5.48 0.77 -5.34
CA ALA A 83 4.09 0.88 -5.77
C ALA A 83 3.15 0.12 -4.84
N VAL A 84 3.54 -1.06 -4.34
CA VAL A 84 2.71 -1.81 -3.38
C VAL A 84 2.54 -1.05 -2.07
N LEU A 85 3.63 -0.53 -1.48
CA LEU A 85 3.57 0.24 -0.24
C LEU A 85 2.71 1.50 -0.40
N GLU A 86 2.95 2.25 -1.48
CA GLU A 86 2.18 3.45 -1.82
C GLU A 86 0.72 3.13 -2.12
N GLY A 87 0.42 2.05 -2.85
CA GLY A 87 -0.94 1.62 -3.17
C GLY A 87 -1.78 1.28 -1.94
N VAL A 88 -1.20 0.61 -0.95
CA VAL A 88 -1.88 0.38 0.33
C VAL A 88 -2.10 1.71 1.07
N ALA A 89 -1.13 2.62 1.06
CA ALA A 89 -1.28 3.96 1.66
C ALA A 89 -2.38 4.79 0.95
N TYR A 90 -2.46 4.73 -0.38
CA TYR A 90 -3.52 5.39 -1.16
C TYR A 90 -4.90 4.81 -0.85
N ASN A 91 -5.01 3.49 -0.61
CA ASN A 91 -6.27 2.91 -0.18
C ASN A 91 -6.67 3.42 1.22
N TYR A 92 -5.73 3.54 2.16
CA TYR A 92 -5.99 4.18 3.46
C TYR A 92 -6.43 5.64 3.30
N ARG A 93 -5.81 6.41 2.40
CA ARG A 93 -6.29 7.76 2.08
C ARG A 93 -7.74 7.74 1.60
N THR A 94 -8.09 6.80 0.72
CA THR A 94 -9.46 6.70 0.23
C THR A 94 -10.46 6.33 1.34
N LEU A 95 -10.06 5.48 2.29
CA LEU A 95 -10.85 5.21 3.50
C LEU A 95 -11.01 6.47 4.37
N SER A 96 -9.94 7.24 4.55
CA SER A 96 -9.96 8.51 5.29
C SER A 96 -10.93 9.52 4.68
N ASN A 97 -10.93 9.64 3.34
CA ASN A 97 -11.87 10.46 2.60
C ASN A 97 -13.32 9.98 2.80
N ALA A 98 -13.56 8.66 2.74
CA ALA A 98 -14.88 8.07 2.96
C ALA A 98 -15.41 8.30 4.39
N LEU A 99 -14.50 8.46 5.37
CA LEU A 99 -14.83 8.84 6.74
C LEU A 99 -15.03 10.35 6.93
N GLY A 100 -14.83 11.16 5.88
CA GLY A 100 -14.93 12.62 5.95
C GLY A 100 -13.79 13.27 6.74
N MET A 101 -12.65 12.58 6.90
CA MET A 101 -11.49 13.12 7.61
C MET A 101 -10.68 14.10 6.75
N ASP A 102 -10.70 13.94 5.43
CA ASP A 102 -9.98 14.78 4.47
C ASP A 102 -10.97 15.70 3.71
N THR A 103 -11.52 16.70 4.41
CA THR A 103 -12.42 17.69 3.79
C THR A 103 -11.68 18.86 3.12
N THR A 104 -10.38 19.00 3.41
CA THR A 104 -9.55 20.16 3.01
C THR A 104 -8.28 19.78 2.22
N GLY A 105 -8.00 18.49 2.04
CA GLY A 105 -6.83 17.99 1.30
C GLY A 105 -5.60 17.66 2.16
N ALA A 106 -5.65 17.94 3.46
CA ALA A 106 -4.59 17.69 4.42
C ALA A 106 -5.14 17.13 5.74
N ILE A 107 -4.42 16.16 6.31
CA ILE A 107 -4.63 15.72 7.69
C ILE A 107 -3.64 16.50 8.54
N ASP A 108 -4.15 17.45 9.33
CA ASP A 108 -3.32 18.39 10.10
C ASP A 108 -2.57 17.72 11.28
N GLU A 109 -2.96 16.49 11.65
CA GLU A 109 -2.36 15.72 12.74
C GLU A 109 -1.83 14.35 12.28
N PRO A 110 -0.71 13.85 12.85
CA PRO A 110 -0.21 12.51 12.57
C PRO A 110 -1.25 11.43 12.92
N LEU A 111 -1.49 10.51 12.00
CA LEU A 111 -2.35 9.36 12.28
C LEU A 111 -1.58 8.30 13.09
N PRO A 112 -2.13 7.82 14.23
CA PRO A 112 -1.51 6.73 14.96
C PRO A 112 -1.56 5.45 14.13
N MET A 113 -0.39 4.85 13.88
CA MET A 113 -0.27 3.58 13.17
C MET A 113 0.25 2.48 14.09
N VAL A 114 -0.40 1.32 14.05
CA VAL A 114 -0.07 0.15 14.86
C VAL A 114 0.12 -1.10 13.99
N GLY A 115 0.74 -2.13 14.55
CA GLY A 115 0.99 -3.41 13.88
C GLY A 115 2.35 -3.48 13.17
N GLY A 116 2.55 -4.53 12.36
CA GLY A 116 3.85 -4.81 11.74
C GLY A 116 4.34 -3.73 10.77
N GLY A 117 3.41 -3.09 10.04
CA GLY A 117 3.72 -2.01 9.09
C GLY A 117 4.31 -0.76 9.74
N ALA A 118 3.95 -0.48 11.01
CA ALA A 118 4.45 0.68 11.76
C ALA A 118 5.96 0.66 12.04
N ARG A 119 6.64 -0.46 11.75
CA ARG A 119 8.09 -0.59 11.91
C ARG A 119 8.87 -0.13 10.67
N SER A 120 8.20 0.04 9.52
CA SER A 120 8.82 0.50 8.28
C SER A 120 8.95 2.02 8.29
N LYS A 121 10.18 2.52 8.40
CA LYS A 121 10.44 3.98 8.36
C LYS A 121 10.08 4.59 7.00
N LEU A 122 10.26 3.83 5.92
CA LEU A 122 9.93 4.27 4.57
C LEU A 122 8.41 4.41 4.41
N TRP A 123 7.64 3.50 4.99
CA TRP A 123 6.19 3.50 4.81
C TRP A 123 5.49 4.48 5.75
N THR A 124 6.09 4.78 6.90
CA THR A 124 5.59 5.74 7.88
C THR A 124 5.95 7.20 7.59
N SER A 125 6.84 7.47 6.63
CA SER A 125 7.33 8.82 6.33
C SER A 125 6.33 9.62 5.52
#